data_AF-A0A920FHE5-F1
#
_entry.id   AF-A0A920FHE5-F1
#
_cell.length_a   1.000
_cell.length_b   1.000
_cell.length_c   1.000
_cell.angle_alpha   90.00
_cell.angle_beta   90.00
_cell.angle_gamma   90.00
#
_symmetry.space_group_name_H-M   'P 1'
#
loop_
_entity.id
_entity.type
_entity.pdbx_description
1 polymer ?
#
loop_
_entity_poly.entity_id
_entity_poly.type
_entity_poly.pdbx_seq_one_letter_code
_entity_poly.pdbx_strand_id
1 'polypeptide(L)'
;MKRLVVLVFGVALLCIYGSEFEKISEFTASHNDNIEGRFIKLSDDNVLGYNFTSKMMIFNFEKKSNVNDWRVVDDVVMGGVSKSKITINEAGNGVFSGHVSLENNGGFSSVRHQFGNMDVSNYNKFIIRIKGDGKKYQFRVKSKLGEYHSYKHEFSTNKTWQTIEIPFKELVATFRGRLLNMPSFGNKTLEEIGFLISNKKEEYFHFEMDFIKLN
;
A
#
# COMPACT_ATOMS: atom_id res chain seq x y z
N MET A 1 -23.64 -32.21 24.30
CA MET A 1 -23.15 -31.11 23.44
C MET A 1 -21.76 -31.47 22.93
N LYS A 2 -21.62 -31.78 21.64
CA LYS A 2 -20.32 -32.10 21.04
C LYS A 2 -19.60 -30.77 20.72
N ARG A 3 -18.37 -30.62 21.18
CA ARG A 3 -17.54 -29.41 20.99
C ARG A 3 -16.67 -29.59 19.75
N LEU A 4 -16.70 -28.61 18.85
CA LEU A 4 -15.71 -28.46 17.79
C LEU A 4 -14.39 -28.03 18.42
N VAL A 5 -13.31 -28.75 18.16
CA VAL A 5 -11.96 -28.38 18.60
C VAL A 5 -11.12 -28.14 17.35
N VAL A 6 -10.73 -26.88 17.14
CA VAL A 6 -9.78 -26.50 16.08
C VAL A 6 -8.39 -26.45 16.73
N LEU A 7 -7.52 -27.37 16.33
CA LEU A 7 -6.12 -27.38 16.78
C LEU A 7 -5.24 -26.74 15.70
N VAL A 8 -4.54 -25.68 16.07
CA VAL A 8 -3.57 -25.00 15.20
C VAL A 8 -2.18 -25.52 15.56
N PHE A 9 -1.54 -26.25 14.64
CA PHE A 9 -0.13 -26.66 14.76
C PHE A 9 0.66 -26.06 13.60
N GLY A 10 1.27 -24.89 13.84
CA GLY A 10 2.09 -24.22 12.82
C GLY A 10 1.28 -23.90 11.54
N VAL A 11 1.74 -24.43 10.39
CA VAL A 11 1.17 -24.15 9.05
C VAL A 11 0.07 -25.13 8.63
N ALA A 12 -0.33 -26.07 9.49
CA ALA A 12 -1.38 -27.05 9.20
C ALA A 12 -2.58 -26.88 10.15
N LEU A 13 -3.78 -26.83 9.56
CA LEU A 13 -5.05 -26.93 10.29
C LEU A 13 -5.56 -28.37 10.23
N LEU A 14 -5.81 -28.97 11.39
CA LEU A 14 -6.48 -30.26 11.49
C LEU A 14 -7.87 -30.03 12.09
N CYS A 15 -8.92 -30.23 11.28
CA CYS A 15 -10.30 -30.22 11.75
C CYS A 15 -10.70 -31.64 12.13
N ILE A 16 -10.96 -31.90 13.42
CA ILE A 16 -11.46 -33.20 13.90
C ILE A 16 -12.92 -33.02 14.33
N TYR A 17 -13.83 -33.75 13.69
CA TYR A 17 -15.25 -33.78 14.03
C TYR A 17 -15.65 -35.17 14.52
N GLY A 18 -15.26 -35.53 15.75
CA GLY A 18 -15.42 -36.92 16.22
C GLY A 18 -14.58 -37.92 15.38
N SER A 19 -15.12 -39.12 15.11
CA SER A 19 -14.43 -40.22 14.42
C SER A 19 -14.73 -40.33 12.92
N GLU A 20 -15.48 -39.41 12.32
CA GLU A 20 -15.87 -39.46 10.91
C GLU A 20 -15.71 -38.08 10.25
N PHE A 21 -15.21 -38.07 9.01
CA PHE A 21 -15.02 -36.86 8.20
C PHE A 21 -16.33 -36.49 7.50
N GLU A 22 -17.04 -35.47 7.96
CA GLU A 22 -18.16 -34.87 7.21
C GLU A 22 -17.76 -33.59 6.46
N LYS A 23 -18.36 -33.42 5.28
CA LYS A 23 -18.10 -32.36 4.29
C LYS A 23 -18.61 -31.01 4.83
N ILE A 24 -17.71 -30.17 5.34
CA ILE A 24 -18.04 -28.78 5.72
C ILE A 24 -17.91 -27.92 4.45
N SER A 25 -19.02 -27.35 3.98
CA SER A 25 -19.07 -26.65 2.69
C SER A 25 -18.52 -25.22 2.73
N GLU A 26 -18.49 -24.54 3.89
CA GLU A 26 -17.98 -23.18 4.02
C GLU A 26 -17.81 -22.82 5.51
N PHE A 27 -16.66 -22.24 5.89
CA PHE A 27 -16.48 -21.61 7.20
C PHE A 27 -15.53 -20.42 7.07
N THR A 28 -15.91 -19.28 7.64
CA THR A 28 -15.05 -18.10 7.82
C THR A 28 -14.49 -18.10 9.23
N ALA A 29 -13.18 -18.32 9.36
CA ALA A 29 -12.46 -18.18 10.63
C ALA A 29 -11.72 -16.83 10.65
N SER A 30 -12.16 -15.89 11.49
CA SER A 30 -11.35 -14.71 11.83
C SER A 30 -10.51 -15.04 13.07
N HIS A 31 -9.21 -15.25 12.90
CA HIS A 31 -8.27 -15.28 14.03
C HIS A 31 -7.25 -14.18 13.78
N ASN A 32 -7.43 -13.06 14.51
CA ASN A 32 -6.89 -11.72 14.25
C ASN A 32 -7.45 -11.03 12.99
N ASP A 33 -7.73 -9.73 13.09
CA ASP A 33 -8.34 -8.87 12.07
C ASP A 33 -7.58 -8.78 10.72
N ASN A 34 -6.51 -9.55 10.54
CA ASN A 34 -5.57 -9.47 9.42
C ASN A 34 -5.62 -10.69 8.47
N ILE A 35 -6.44 -11.69 8.78
CA ILE A 35 -6.48 -12.95 8.02
C ILE A 35 -7.91 -13.25 7.55
N GLU A 36 -8.16 -13.06 6.25
CA GLU A 36 -9.35 -13.59 5.57
C GLU A 36 -8.96 -14.87 4.82
N GLY A 37 -9.61 -15.97 5.16
CA GLY A 37 -9.44 -17.26 4.48
C GLY A 37 -10.69 -17.67 3.71
N ARG A 38 -10.49 -18.26 2.53
CA ARG A 38 -11.55 -18.97 1.79
C ARG A 38 -11.06 -20.37 1.44
N PHE A 39 -11.82 -21.38 1.85
CA PHE A 39 -11.61 -22.75 1.38
C PHE A 39 -12.15 -22.87 -0.05
N ILE A 40 -11.37 -23.45 -0.96
CA ILE A 40 -11.80 -23.74 -2.33
C ILE A 40 -11.74 -25.26 -2.53
N LYS A 41 -12.83 -25.84 -3.03
CA LYS A 41 -12.87 -27.24 -3.43
C LYS A 41 -12.07 -27.42 -4.72
N LEU A 42 -10.91 -28.07 -4.65
CA LEU A 42 -10.10 -28.37 -5.82
C LEU A 42 -10.39 -29.82 -6.26
N SER A 43 -11.27 -29.98 -7.26
CA SER A 43 -11.58 -31.26 -7.94
C SER A 43 -12.10 -32.40 -7.05
N ASP A 44 -12.45 -33.53 -7.70
CA ASP A 44 -13.10 -34.70 -7.07
C ASP A 44 -12.18 -35.52 -6.15
N ASP A 45 -10.87 -35.24 -6.18
CA ASP A 45 -9.92 -35.74 -5.19
C ASP A 45 -9.81 -34.70 -4.06
N ASN A 46 -10.42 -35.01 -2.92
CA ASN A 46 -10.55 -34.24 -1.67
C ASN A 46 -9.31 -33.44 -1.20
N VAL A 47 -8.88 -32.42 -1.94
CA VAL A 47 -7.87 -31.45 -1.53
C VAL A 47 -8.59 -30.13 -1.27
N LEU A 48 -8.78 -29.82 0.02
CA LEU A 48 -9.20 -28.48 0.44
C LEU A 48 -8.00 -27.55 0.32
N GLY A 49 -7.96 -26.75 -0.74
CA GLY A 49 -7.03 -25.65 -0.84
C GLY A 49 -7.48 -24.50 0.06
N TYR A 50 -6.59 -24.04 0.94
CA TYR A 50 -6.82 -22.83 1.75
C TYR A 50 -6.12 -21.65 1.07
N ASN A 51 -6.87 -20.67 0.57
CA ASN A 51 -6.30 -19.40 0.13
C ASN A 51 -6.34 -18.40 1.29
N PHE A 52 -5.18 -18.11 1.87
CA PHE A 52 -4.99 -16.99 2.80
C PHE A 52 -4.78 -15.71 1.97
N THR A 53 -5.64 -14.72 2.16
CA THR A 53 -5.31 -13.35 1.73
C THR A 53 -4.82 -12.62 2.97
N SER A 54 -3.51 -12.61 3.19
CA SER A 54 -2.92 -11.81 4.28
C SER A 54 -3.07 -10.34 3.93
N LYS A 55 -3.56 -9.53 4.87
CA LYS A 55 -3.57 -8.08 4.75
C LYS A 55 -2.66 -7.50 5.84
N MET A 56 -1.79 -6.56 5.47
CA MET A 56 -0.93 -5.87 6.44
C MET A 56 -1.08 -4.36 6.28
N MET A 57 -1.49 -3.69 7.36
CA MET A 57 -1.56 -2.24 7.39
C MET A 57 -0.15 -1.66 7.41
N ILE A 58 0.18 -0.81 6.43
CA ILE A 58 1.43 -0.04 6.44
C ILE A 58 1.21 1.26 7.23
N PHE A 59 0.12 1.97 6.92
CA PHE A 59 -0.24 3.18 7.64
C PHE A 59 -1.75 3.39 7.63
N ASN A 60 -2.31 3.63 8.81
CA ASN A 60 -3.69 4.02 9.01
C ASN A 60 -3.71 5.49 9.47
N PHE A 61 -4.35 6.37 8.71
CA PHE A 61 -4.50 7.76 9.11
C PHE A 61 -5.68 7.87 10.08
N GLU A 62 -5.42 8.42 11.26
CA GLU A 62 -6.40 8.72 12.28
C GLU A 62 -6.00 10.01 13.02
N LYS A 63 -6.92 10.56 13.84
CA LYS A 63 -6.71 11.82 14.57
C LYS A 63 -5.44 11.86 15.43
N LYS A 64 -4.98 10.70 15.89
CA LYS A 64 -3.80 10.55 16.75
C LYS A 64 -2.56 10.10 15.99
N SER A 65 -2.66 9.85 14.69
CA SER A 65 -1.52 9.43 13.88
C SER A 65 -0.42 10.49 13.91
N ASN A 66 0.80 10.04 14.14
CA ASN A 66 1.97 10.89 14.04
C ASN A 66 2.38 11.05 12.57
N VAL A 67 2.02 12.17 11.94
CA VAL A 67 2.45 12.47 10.57
C VAL A 67 3.90 12.97 10.49
N ASN A 68 4.63 13.09 11.59
CA ASN A 68 6.05 13.47 11.54
C ASN A 68 6.94 12.39 10.92
N ASP A 69 6.45 11.13 10.88
CA ASP A 69 7.10 10.04 10.14
C ASP A 69 6.93 10.18 8.61
N TRP A 70 6.16 11.18 8.18
CA TRP A 70 6.03 11.59 6.79
C TRP A 70 6.87 12.83 6.52
N ARG A 71 7.79 12.71 5.57
CA ARG A 71 8.69 13.79 5.15
C ARG A 71 8.25 14.38 3.82
N VAL A 72 8.08 15.71 3.80
CA VAL A 72 7.92 16.48 2.57
C VAL A 72 9.27 16.64 1.87
N VAL A 73 9.27 16.44 0.55
CA VAL A 73 10.40 16.65 -0.35
C VAL A 73 9.91 17.41 -1.58
N ASP A 74 10.16 18.71 -1.59
CA ASP A 74 9.85 19.62 -2.70
C ASP A 74 11.11 19.84 -3.59
N ASP A 75 10.95 20.57 -4.68
CA ASP A 75 11.97 20.81 -5.73
C ASP A 75 13.03 21.87 -5.40
N VAL A 76 13.13 22.28 -4.14
CA VAL A 76 13.94 23.41 -3.67
C VAL A 76 15.46 23.23 -3.84
N VAL A 77 15.96 22.00 -3.99
CA VAL A 77 17.41 21.72 -4.08
C VAL A 77 18.07 22.41 -5.27
N MET A 78 17.34 22.56 -6.39
CA MET A 78 17.85 23.24 -7.59
C MET A 78 17.27 24.65 -7.75
N GLY A 79 16.68 25.22 -6.69
CA GLY A 79 16.07 26.56 -6.71
C GLY A 79 14.57 26.59 -7.00
N GLY A 80 13.93 25.42 -7.21
CA GLY A 80 12.47 25.32 -7.33
C GLY A 80 11.74 25.91 -6.13
N VAL A 81 10.53 26.38 -6.35
CA VAL A 81 9.74 27.09 -5.32
C VAL A 81 8.40 26.40 -5.04
N SER A 82 8.28 25.11 -5.38
CA SER A 82 7.14 24.31 -4.94
C SER A 82 7.14 24.22 -3.41
N LYS A 83 5.95 24.22 -2.82
CA LYS A 83 5.78 24.18 -1.38
C LYS A 83 4.59 23.33 -1.00
N SER A 84 4.80 22.38 -0.09
CA SER A 84 3.75 21.51 0.40
C SER A 84 3.82 21.22 1.88
N LYS A 85 2.80 20.53 2.39
CA LYS A 85 2.70 20.06 3.76
C LYS A 85 1.90 18.76 3.84
N ILE A 86 2.13 18.00 4.90
CA ILE A 86 1.32 16.86 5.33
C ILE A 86 0.72 17.17 6.68
N THR A 87 -0.58 16.91 6.85
CA THR A 87 -1.33 17.17 8.10
C THR A 87 -2.38 16.09 8.33
N ILE A 88 -2.95 16.02 9.53
CA ILE A 88 -4.18 15.26 9.81
C ILE A 88 -5.35 16.24 9.86
N ASN A 89 -6.45 15.94 9.16
CA ASN A 89 -7.66 16.78 9.22
C ASN A 89 -8.61 16.35 10.35
N GLU A 90 -9.71 17.10 10.53
CA GLU A 90 -10.71 16.84 11.57
C GLU A 90 -11.45 15.51 11.44
N ALA A 91 -11.45 14.90 10.25
CA ALA A 91 -12.00 13.57 10.00
C ALA A 91 -11.00 12.45 10.36
N GLY A 92 -9.73 12.78 10.60
CA GLY A 92 -8.66 11.82 10.86
C GLY A 92 -7.87 11.42 9.62
N ASN A 93 -8.11 12.02 8.46
CA ASN A 93 -7.41 11.67 7.22
C ASN A 93 -6.06 12.39 7.11
N GLY A 94 -5.09 11.74 6.48
CA GLY A 94 -3.86 12.38 6.03
C GLY A 94 -4.13 13.32 4.87
N VAL A 95 -3.63 14.55 4.92
CA VAL A 95 -3.81 15.56 3.88
C VAL A 95 -2.45 16.05 3.38
N PHE A 96 -2.08 15.60 2.18
CA PHE A 96 -0.95 16.12 1.43
C PHE A 96 -1.46 17.24 0.50
N SER A 97 -0.99 18.46 0.72
CA SER A 97 -1.47 19.63 -0.03
C SER A 97 -0.38 20.67 -0.21
N GLY A 98 -0.51 21.49 -1.26
CA GLY A 98 0.49 22.50 -1.58
C GLY A 98 0.30 23.15 -2.93
N HIS A 99 1.34 23.83 -3.38
CA HIS A 99 1.46 24.44 -4.70
C HIS A 99 2.70 23.89 -5.39
N VAL A 100 2.53 23.37 -6.61
CA VAL A 100 3.64 23.04 -7.50
C VAL A 100 3.91 24.26 -8.38
N SER A 101 5.16 24.73 -8.42
CA SER A 101 5.61 25.80 -9.32
C SER A 101 6.55 25.23 -10.39
N LEU A 102 6.50 25.80 -11.59
CA LEU A 102 7.44 25.47 -12.67
C LEU A 102 8.64 26.43 -12.73
N GLU A 103 8.68 27.44 -11.87
CA GLU A 103 9.80 28.37 -11.77
C GLU A 103 11.09 27.65 -11.36
N ASN A 104 12.24 28.20 -11.80
CA ASN A 104 13.58 27.70 -11.46
C ASN A 104 13.79 26.21 -11.77
N ASN A 105 13.20 25.70 -12.85
CA ASN A 105 13.22 24.29 -13.23
C ASN A 105 12.61 23.35 -12.18
N GLY A 106 11.65 23.87 -11.40
CA GLY A 106 10.83 23.08 -10.50
C GLY A 106 9.82 22.20 -11.23
N GLY A 107 8.77 21.83 -10.51
CA GLY A 107 7.62 21.10 -11.03
C GLY A 107 7.34 19.80 -10.31
N PHE A 108 7.73 19.67 -9.04
CA PHE A 108 7.27 18.56 -8.23
C PHE A 108 7.14 18.85 -6.74
N SER A 109 6.27 18.08 -6.11
CA SER A 109 6.19 17.96 -4.67
C SER A 109 5.97 16.49 -4.28
N SER A 110 6.56 16.06 -3.18
CA SER A 110 6.49 14.67 -2.72
C SER A 110 6.34 14.58 -1.21
N VAL A 111 5.62 13.56 -0.75
CA VAL A 111 5.58 13.16 0.66
C VAL A 111 5.97 11.69 0.78
N ARG A 112 6.83 11.36 1.74
CA ARG A 112 7.42 10.03 1.89
C ARG A 112 7.30 9.54 3.32
N HIS A 113 6.90 8.29 3.49
CA HIS A 113 6.91 7.59 4.76
C HIS A 113 8.03 6.56 4.74
N GLN A 114 9.00 6.76 5.63
CA GLN A 114 10.14 5.86 5.79
C GLN A 114 9.94 5.05 7.07
N PHE A 115 10.26 3.76 7.01
CA PHE A 115 10.15 2.85 8.15
C PHE A 115 11.29 1.84 8.12
N GLY A 116 11.40 1.05 9.19
CA GLY A 116 12.36 -0.06 9.25
C GLY A 116 12.08 -1.12 8.19
N ASN A 117 13.01 -2.06 8.02
CA ASN A 117 12.86 -3.14 7.05
C ASN A 117 11.58 -3.96 7.32
N MET A 118 10.61 -3.88 6.39
CA MET A 118 9.36 -4.64 6.42
C MET A 118 9.43 -5.80 5.43
N ASP A 119 9.12 -7.02 5.89
CA ASP A 119 8.99 -8.19 5.01
C ASP A 119 7.64 -8.15 4.28
N VAL A 120 7.72 -8.12 2.94
CA VAL A 120 6.56 -8.06 2.06
C VAL A 120 6.46 -9.28 1.14
N SER A 121 7.20 -10.35 1.43
CA SER A 121 7.31 -11.56 0.59
C SER A 121 5.99 -12.31 0.35
N ASN A 122 5.02 -12.17 1.27
CA ASN A 122 3.71 -12.83 1.20
C ASN A 122 2.63 -11.96 0.54
N TYR A 123 3.00 -10.80 -0.01
CA TYR A 123 2.07 -9.84 -0.62
C TYR A 123 2.46 -9.60 -2.07
N ASN A 124 1.50 -9.17 -2.88
CA ASN A 124 1.74 -8.88 -4.29
C ASN A 124 1.12 -7.57 -4.78
N LYS A 125 0.40 -6.85 -3.92
CA LYS A 125 -0.16 -5.54 -4.26
C LYS A 125 -0.27 -4.61 -3.06
N PHE A 126 -0.28 -3.32 -3.36
CA PHE A 126 -0.72 -2.28 -2.44
C PHE A 126 -2.21 -2.00 -2.63
N ILE A 127 -2.90 -1.72 -1.55
CA ILE A 127 -4.28 -1.22 -1.54
C ILE A 127 -4.26 0.13 -0.80
N ILE A 128 -4.66 1.18 -1.50
CA ILE A 128 -4.55 2.55 -1.02
C ILE A 128 -5.92 3.21 -1.12
N ARG A 129 -6.44 3.76 -0.02
CA ARG A 129 -7.71 4.49 -0.04
C ARG A 129 -7.47 5.98 0.04
N ILE A 130 -7.94 6.70 -0.99
CA ILE A 130 -7.61 8.10 -1.23
C ILE A 130 -8.82 8.88 -1.74
N LYS A 131 -8.78 10.20 -1.55
CA LYS A 131 -9.64 11.17 -2.21
C LYS A 131 -8.77 12.29 -2.74
N GLY A 132 -8.61 12.35 -4.06
CA GLY A 132 -7.77 13.35 -4.69
C GLY A 132 -8.56 14.52 -5.25
N ASP A 133 -7.94 15.21 -6.19
CA ASP A 133 -8.40 16.47 -6.76
C ASP A 133 -8.58 16.43 -8.27
N GLY A 134 -8.55 15.23 -8.87
CA GLY A 134 -8.66 15.04 -10.31
C GLY A 134 -7.31 15.01 -11.05
N LYS A 135 -6.20 15.13 -10.31
CA LYS A 135 -4.85 15.16 -10.90
C LYS A 135 -4.21 13.78 -10.95
N LYS A 136 -3.10 13.69 -11.69
CA LYS A 136 -2.25 12.49 -11.76
C LYS A 136 -1.17 12.54 -10.68
N TYR A 137 -1.01 11.44 -9.97
CA TYR A 137 -0.01 11.25 -8.95
C TYR A 137 0.84 10.01 -9.25
N GLN A 138 2.00 9.95 -8.63
CA GLN A 138 2.84 8.77 -8.58
C GLN A 138 2.79 8.18 -7.17
N PHE A 139 2.51 6.88 -7.08
CA PHE A 139 2.88 6.10 -5.91
C PHE A 139 4.32 5.62 -6.11
N ARG A 140 5.14 5.74 -5.08
CA ARG A 140 6.56 5.37 -5.13
C ARG A 140 6.93 4.48 -3.97
N VAL A 141 7.84 3.56 -4.22
CA VAL A 141 8.37 2.66 -3.18
C VAL A 141 9.89 2.49 -3.32
N LYS A 142 10.55 2.20 -2.19
CA LYS A 142 11.91 1.67 -2.17
C LYS A 142 11.96 0.36 -1.39
N SER A 143 12.66 -0.61 -1.96
CA SER A 143 13.00 -1.83 -1.23
C SER A 143 13.99 -1.52 -0.12
N LYS A 144 15.03 -0.72 -0.43
CA LYS A 144 16.02 -0.26 0.53
C LYS A 144 16.27 1.25 0.40
N LEU A 145 16.38 1.96 1.52
CA LEU A 145 16.62 3.42 1.51
C LEU A 145 17.90 3.81 0.76
N GLY A 146 18.95 2.99 0.90
CA GLY A 146 20.25 3.18 0.26
C GLY A 146 20.29 2.94 -1.26
N GLU A 147 19.22 2.40 -1.86
CA GLU A 147 19.15 2.24 -3.31
C GLU A 147 19.04 3.60 -4.00
N TYR A 148 19.82 3.76 -5.07
CA TYR A 148 19.80 5.00 -5.87
C TYR A 148 18.47 5.16 -6.63
N HIS A 149 17.78 4.07 -6.94
CA HIS A 149 16.52 4.05 -7.66
C HIS A 149 15.32 3.92 -6.71
N SER A 150 14.13 4.13 -7.27
CA SER A 150 12.84 3.84 -6.63
C SER A 150 11.97 3.15 -7.66
N TYR A 151 10.87 2.51 -7.24
CA TYR A 151 9.85 2.05 -8.16
C TYR A 151 8.66 2.99 -8.12
N LYS A 152 8.00 3.20 -9.26
CA LYS A 152 6.83 4.07 -9.36
C LYS A 152 5.67 3.42 -10.10
N HIS A 153 4.47 3.85 -9.75
CA HIS A 153 3.25 3.61 -10.51
C HIS A 153 2.47 4.93 -10.62
N GLU A 154 1.96 5.23 -11.81
CA GLU A 154 1.19 6.46 -12.07
C GLU A 154 -0.31 6.15 -12.05
N PHE A 155 -1.08 6.96 -11.31
CA PHE A 155 -2.53 6.82 -11.23
C PHE A 155 -3.22 8.19 -11.29
N SER A 156 -4.47 8.19 -11.77
CA SER A 156 -5.31 9.39 -11.78
C SER A 156 -6.24 9.37 -10.58
N THR A 157 -6.54 10.55 -10.03
CA THR A 157 -7.47 10.69 -8.92
C THR A 157 -8.79 11.30 -9.36
N ASN A 158 -9.77 11.32 -8.47
CA ASN A 158 -11.04 12.00 -8.61
C ASN A 158 -11.43 12.62 -7.26
N LYS A 159 -12.50 13.43 -7.24
CA LYS A 159 -12.94 14.20 -6.06
C LYS A 159 -13.73 13.39 -5.03
N THR A 160 -13.77 12.07 -5.19
CA THR A 160 -14.48 11.13 -4.29
C THR A 160 -13.51 10.11 -3.71
N TRP A 161 -13.91 9.47 -2.61
CA TRP A 161 -13.15 8.37 -2.05
C TRP A 161 -13.10 7.20 -3.03
N GLN A 162 -11.88 6.72 -3.28
CA GLN A 162 -11.62 5.57 -4.14
C GLN A 162 -10.51 4.72 -3.56
N THR A 163 -10.51 3.45 -3.96
CA THR A 163 -9.44 2.51 -3.63
C THR A 163 -8.61 2.26 -4.87
N ILE A 164 -7.32 2.51 -4.79
CA ILE A 164 -6.35 2.20 -5.83
C ILE A 164 -5.65 0.91 -5.44
N GLU A 165 -5.66 -0.07 -6.33
CA GLU A 165 -4.89 -1.29 -6.20
C GLU A 165 -3.68 -1.23 -7.13
N ILE A 166 -2.48 -1.44 -6.57
CA ILE A 166 -1.22 -1.36 -7.33
C ILE A 166 -0.48 -2.69 -7.18
N PRO A 167 -0.59 -3.59 -8.17
CA PRO A 167 0.22 -4.79 -8.20
C PRO A 167 1.71 -4.46 -8.22
N PHE A 168 2.53 -5.26 -7.50
CA PHE A 168 3.98 -5.10 -7.43
C PHE A 168 4.62 -5.11 -8.84
N LYS A 169 4.10 -5.94 -9.73
CA LYS A 169 4.54 -6.02 -11.14
C LYS A 169 4.31 -4.75 -11.95
N GLU A 170 3.44 -3.84 -11.51
CA GLU A 170 3.15 -2.56 -12.19
C GLU A 170 3.97 -1.40 -11.63
N LEU A 171 4.78 -1.64 -10.60
CA LEU A 171 5.75 -0.68 -10.06
C LEU A 171 7.04 -0.79 -10.86
N VAL A 172 7.31 0.19 -11.72
CA VAL A 172 8.47 0.21 -12.62
C VAL A 172 9.65 0.99 -12.03
N ALA A 173 10.86 0.50 -12.23
CA ALA A 173 12.07 1.14 -11.71
C ALA A 173 12.32 2.50 -12.37
N THR A 174 12.65 3.50 -11.56
CA THR A 174 12.93 4.87 -11.99
C THR A 174 14.05 5.52 -11.17
N PHE A 175 14.83 6.35 -11.84
CA PHE A 175 15.82 7.23 -11.23
C PHE A 175 15.73 8.63 -11.83
N ARG A 176 15.51 9.64 -10.97
CA ARG A 176 15.40 11.06 -11.39
C ARG A 176 14.46 11.26 -12.59
N GLY A 177 13.31 10.60 -12.56
CA GLY A 177 12.28 10.68 -13.60
C GLY A 177 12.51 9.81 -14.83
N ARG A 178 13.70 9.21 -15.00
CA ARG A 178 14.00 8.29 -16.09
C ARG A 178 13.57 6.87 -15.72
N LEU A 179 12.98 6.14 -16.66
CA LEU A 179 12.74 4.70 -16.50
C LEU A 179 14.07 3.96 -16.61
N LEU A 180 14.23 2.91 -15.81
CA LEU A 180 15.40 2.04 -15.85
C LEU A 180 15.05 0.73 -16.55
N ASN A 181 16.01 0.14 -17.26
CA ASN A 181 15.88 -1.21 -17.78
C ASN A 181 16.15 -2.23 -16.67
N MET A 182 15.20 -2.35 -15.74
CA MET A 182 15.24 -3.24 -14.59
C MET A 182 13.88 -3.93 -14.43
N PRO A 183 13.81 -5.10 -13.79
CA PRO A 183 12.53 -5.71 -13.44
C PRO A 183 11.64 -4.77 -12.63
N SER A 184 10.33 -4.96 -12.70
CA SER A 184 9.38 -4.32 -11.79
C SER A 184 9.63 -4.73 -10.33
N PHE A 185 8.98 -4.05 -9.38
CA PHE A 185 9.10 -4.37 -7.97
C PHE A 185 8.71 -5.83 -7.72
N GLY A 186 9.65 -6.61 -7.19
CA GLY A 186 9.47 -8.00 -6.80
C GLY A 186 10.28 -8.34 -5.55
N ASN A 187 10.71 -7.30 -4.84
CA ASN A 187 11.56 -7.41 -3.67
C ASN A 187 10.76 -7.93 -2.48
N LYS A 188 11.44 -8.64 -1.60
CA LYS A 188 10.85 -9.19 -0.37
C LYS A 188 10.85 -8.18 0.79
N THR A 189 11.44 -7.01 0.59
CA THR A 189 11.60 -5.99 1.62
C THR A 189 11.09 -4.64 1.13
N LEU A 190 10.61 -3.84 2.06
CA LEU A 190 10.11 -2.49 1.84
C LEU A 190 10.59 -1.57 2.98
N GLU A 191 11.09 -0.38 2.65
CA GLU A 191 11.57 0.60 3.65
C GLU A 191 11.03 2.03 3.42
N GLU A 192 10.45 2.30 2.24
CA GLU A 192 9.84 3.60 1.95
C GLU A 192 8.63 3.43 1.04
N ILE A 193 7.57 4.17 1.34
CA ILE A 193 6.49 4.48 0.41
C ILE A 193 6.35 5.99 0.28
N GLY A 194 5.71 6.46 -0.79
CA GLY A 194 5.42 7.87 -0.92
C GLY A 194 4.51 8.21 -2.08
N PHE A 195 4.06 9.46 -2.07
CA PHE A 195 3.31 10.06 -3.16
C PHE A 195 4.11 11.22 -3.75
N LEU A 196 3.91 11.44 -5.05
CA LEU A 196 4.53 12.55 -5.76
C LEU A 196 3.56 13.11 -6.80
N ILE A 197 3.44 14.43 -6.84
CA ILE A 197 2.82 15.17 -7.94
C ILE A 197 3.93 15.80 -8.77
N SER A 198 3.95 15.49 -10.07
CA SER A 198 4.89 16.07 -11.06
C SER A 198 4.30 15.90 -12.45
N ASN A 199 3.20 16.60 -12.68
CA ASN A 199 2.40 16.56 -13.90
C ASN A 199 2.78 17.67 -14.90
N LYS A 200 3.91 18.35 -14.68
CA LYS A 200 4.43 19.46 -15.51
C LYS A 200 3.45 20.63 -15.63
N LYS A 201 2.67 20.88 -14.58
CA LYS A 201 1.75 22.00 -14.49
C LYS A 201 2.00 22.74 -13.18
N GLU A 202 1.87 24.06 -13.26
CA GLU A 202 1.82 24.92 -12.08
C GLU A 202 0.40 24.93 -11.55
N GLU A 203 0.19 24.40 -10.35
CA GLU A 203 -1.13 24.30 -9.75
C GLU A 203 -1.11 23.97 -8.25
N TYR A 204 -2.21 24.34 -7.59
CA TYR A 204 -2.53 23.87 -6.24
C TYR A 204 -3.06 22.45 -6.28
N PHE A 205 -2.67 21.66 -5.28
CA PHE A 205 -3.12 20.28 -5.15
C PHE A 205 -3.58 19.95 -3.73
N HIS A 206 -4.49 18.98 -3.65
CA HIS A 206 -5.08 18.48 -2.40
C HIS A 206 -5.36 16.98 -2.52
N PHE A 207 -4.71 16.20 -1.67
CA PHE A 207 -4.71 14.74 -1.71
C PHE A 207 -4.93 14.18 -0.31
N GLU A 208 -6.12 13.60 -0.09
CA GLU A 208 -6.48 12.96 1.17
C GLU A 208 -6.24 11.45 1.13
N MET A 209 -5.77 10.90 2.25
CA MET A 209 -5.43 9.50 2.44
C MET A 209 -6.10 8.97 3.70
N ASP A 210 -6.72 7.81 3.58
CA ASP A 210 -7.35 7.07 4.67
C ASP A 210 -6.41 5.96 5.17
N PHE A 211 -6.00 5.06 4.28
CA PHE A 211 -5.03 4.02 4.62
C PHE A 211 -4.16 3.58 3.45
N ILE A 212 -3.04 2.95 3.78
CA ILE A 212 -2.19 2.19 2.87
C ILE A 212 -1.94 0.81 3.49
N LYS A 213 -2.24 -0.25 2.75
CA LYS A 213 -2.02 -1.64 3.18
C LYS A 213 -1.50 -2.53 2.06
N LEU A 214 -0.99 -3.69 2.43
CA LEU A 214 -0.57 -4.77 1.55
C LEU A 214 -1.65 -5.85 1.46
N ASN A 215 -1.66 -6.56 0.34
CA ASN A 215 -2.51 -7.72 0.07
C ASN A 215 -1.84 -8.70 -0.91
#